data_AF-A0A2G9U571-F1
#
_entry.id   AF-A0A2G9U571-F1
#
_cell.length_a   1.000
_cell.length_b   1.000
_cell.length_c   1.000
_cell.angle_alpha   90.00
_cell.angle_beta   90.00
_cell.angle_gamma   90.00
#
_symmetry.space_group_name_H-M   'P 1'
#
loop_
_entity.id
_entity.type
_entity.pdbx_description
1 polymer ?
#
loop_
_entity_poly.entity_id
_entity_poly.type
_entity_poly.pdbx_seq_one_letter_code
_entity_poly.pdbx_strand_id
1 'polypeptide(L)'
;MIRMRTLVVPNDLQSPLERQIVIRNITKRDWVVKIKSDAPRAMQFDADKIVIDARKYVVIKMKFNLNELSSYKSGISSKIFLFARPLTPYNENCLRLWLTRENNELTCQLSHVIQLMVTDKVFSAEKLVLDLPGYATAIDPVPFAIEEDLDSRCETAYNIEDDTNTARRIDDQLLEHARLIVRRKSKMTPEEQEKLMVKVKNWLEWDKIVHDGGVPIPAWARESIRARMEGGFARLNDLTIINVTRGFAKYMLEFHKGKTLTGVAIGYDARHHSRRFAELAANVFVRHGIPVYFFSEVCPTPVVSWATIKLNCDAGLVITASHNPKYDNGYKAYWTNGAQILFPSNFVSIILAFVREINAATKLKFTYSAFHGVGYRYAMRMFKEFGFAEDRIVSVKEQQEADPDFPTVPFPNPEEGAKVLLLSFATAEAYGSTVIVANDPDADRIQIAEKKSNGDWKVFTGNEMGALMTWWVWMNWSEAHPDVDKSDVYILNSAVSSQIVKTIADQEGFKSDVTLTGFKWMGNKADELRKQGKHDGISTAAMFAEMAAWLETQKKTLQDQLFEIYNKYGFHLVRSSYWFTPSPAVTKELFASLRKDLKFPDKIGPHKVKTVRDLTIGYDNSQPDNKPVSCEDSRC
;
A
#
# COMPACT_ATOMS: atom_id res chain seq x y z
N MET A 1 2.20 15.33 -14.77
CA MET A 1 2.62 16.45 -15.66
C MET A 1 1.37 16.90 -16.42
N ILE A 2 0.95 18.16 -16.30
CA ILE A 2 -0.21 18.68 -17.07
C ILE A 2 0.14 18.52 -18.54
N ARG A 3 -0.67 17.79 -19.32
CA ARG A 3 -0.45 17.65 -20.76
C ARG A 3 -0.76 19.00 -21.41
N MET A 4 0.28 19.77 -21.67
CA MET A 4 0.18 21.00 -22.45
C MET A 4 0.14 20.63 -23.93
N ARG A 5 -0.82 21.21 -24.66
CA ARG A 5 -0.96 21.09 -26.11
C ARG A 5 -0.94 22.48 -26.71
N THR A 6 -0.34 22.65 -27.87
CA THR A 6 -0.35 23.93 -28.58
C THR A 6 -1.32 23.85 -29.74
N LEU A 7 -2.26 24.78 -29.82
CA LEU A 7 -3.15 24.96 -30.96
C LEU A 7 -2.74 26.25 -31.67
N VAL A 8 -2.23 26.11 -32.90
CA VAL A 8 -1.86 27.25 -33.74
C VAL A 8 -3.11 27.79 -34.43
N VAL A 9 -3.28 29.11 -34.45
CA VAL A 9 -4.43 29.81 -35.01
C VAL A 9 -3.90 30.82 -36.04
N PRO A 10 -4.26 30.72 -37.34
CA PRO A 10 -3.83 31.68 -38.35
C PRO A 10 -4.47 33.05 -38.09
N ASN A 11 -3.71 34.11 -38.32
CA ASN A 11 -4.14 35.50 -38.18
C ASN A 11 -4.89 35.96 -39.45
N ASP A 12 -6.18 35.60 -39.57
CA ASP A 12 -7.06 36.04 -40.67
C ASP A 12 -8.19 36.92 -40.11
N LEU A 13 -8.19 38.20 -40.45
CA LEU A 13 -8.95 39.26 -39.78
C LEU A 13 -10.44 39.33 -40.17
N GLN A 14 -10.92 38.47 -41.08
CA GLN A 14 -12.23 38.68 -41.71
C GLN A 14 -13.33 37.66 -41.35
N SER A 15 -13.09 36.64 -40.52
CA SER A 15 -14.15 35.68 -40.12
C SER A 15 -13.87 34.99 -38.78
N PRO A 16 -14.90 34.59 -38.01
CA PRO A 16 -14.72 33.71 -36.86
C PRO A 16 -14.09 32.39 -37.32
N LEU A 17 -12.95 32.04 -36.73
CA LEU A 17 -12.25 30.82 -37.12
C LEU A 17 -12.84 29.62 -36.38
N GLU A 18 -13.26 28.60 -37.13
CA GLU A 18 -13.75 27.35 -36.55
C GLU A 18 -12.64 26.30 -36.42
N ARG A 19 -12.63 25.58 -35.29
CA ARG A 19 -11.75 24.43 -35.01
C ARG A 19 -12.50 23.38 -34.21
N GLN A 20 -11.93 22.17 -34.11
CA GLN A 20 -12.53 21.08 -33.34
C GLN A 20 -11.58 20.55 -32.26
N ILE A 21 -12.12 20.18 -31.10
CA ILE A 21 -11.45 19.31 -30.13
C ILE A 21 -12.17 17.96 -30.13
N VAL A 22 -11.41 16.88 -30.24
CA VAL A 22 -11.89 15.51 -30.06
C VAL A 22 -11.39 15.01 -28.71
N ILE A 23 -12.29 14.71 -27.77
CA ILE A 23 -11.93 14.16 -26.46
C ILE A 23 -12.35 12.69 -26.44
N ARG A 24 -11.38 11.77 -26.30
CA ARG A 24 -11.61 10.34 -26.22
C ARG A 24 -11.56 9.87 -24.77
N ASN A 25 -12.61 9.21 -24.33
CA ASN A 25 -12.61 8.45 -23.08
C ASN A 25 -12.08 7.05 -23.35
N ILE A 26 -10.77 6.84 -23.16
CA ILE A 26 -10.17 5.52 -23.31
C ILE A 26 -10.39 4.62 -22.08
N THR A 27 -11.20 5.04 -21.09
CA THR A 27 -11.44 4.30 -19.85
C THR A 27 -12.76 3.50 -19.87
N LYS A 28 -12.94 2.61 -18.90
CA LYS A 28 -14.15 1.78 -18.72
C LYS A 28 -15.25 2.46 -17.86
N ARG A 29 -15.15 3.76 -17.62
CA ARG A 29 -16.09 4.52 -16.78
C ARG A 29 -16.44 5.84 -17.44
N ASP A 30 -17.61 6.38 -17.15
CA ASP A 30 -18.06 7.65 -17.72
C ASP A 30 -17.33 8.81 -17.06
N TRP A 31 -17.11 9.88 -17.82
CA TRP A 31 -16.40 11.07 -17.36
C TRP A 31 -17.22 12.32 -17.58
N VAL A 32 -17.28 13.16 -16.56
CA VAL A 32 -17.79 14.53 -16.64
C VAL A 32 -16.63 15.48 -16.90
N VAL A 33 -16.72 16.25 -17.97
CA VAL A 33 -15.71 17.20 -18.43
C VAL A 33 -16.27 18.61 -18.34
N LYS A 34 -15.43 19.55 -17.89
CA LYS A 34 -15.70 21.01 -17.89
C LYS A 34 -14.59 21.73 -18.64
N ILE A 35 -14.95 22.55 -19.62
CA ILE A 35 -14.01 23.31 -20.45
C ILE A 35 -14.09 24.78 -20.04
N LYS A 36 -12.94 25.40 -19.87
CA LYS A 36 -12.84 26.83 -19.57
C LYS A 36 -11.80 27.50 -20.45
N SER A 37 -12.01 28.77 -20.75
CA SER A 37 -11.03 29.63 -21.42
C SER A 37 -10.68 30.81 -20.52
N ASP A 38 -9.43 31.27 -20.58
CA ASP A 38 -9.02 32.55 -19.98
C ASP A 38 -9.40 33.78 -20.82
N ALA A 39 -9.94 33.57 -22.03
CA ALA A 39 -10.52 34.60 -22.88
C ALA A 39 -11.93 34.20 -23.38
N PRO A 40 -12.93 34.10 -22.47
CA PRO A 40 -14.26 33.57 -22.80
C PRO A 40 -15.08 34.43 -23.76
N ARG A 41 -14.77 35.72 -23.92
CA ARG A 41 -15.41 36.57 -24.95
C ARG A 41 -14.88 36.26 -26.36
N ALA A 42 -13.62 35.85 -26.44
CA ALA A 42 -12.93 35.59 -27.69
C ALA A 42 -12.96 34.11 -28.11
N MET A 43 -13.37 33.19 -27.23
CA MET A 43 -13.49 31.77 -27.49
C MET A 43 -14.87 31.25 -27.08
N GLN A 44 -15.60 30.70 -28.04
CA GLN A 44 -16.88 30.06 -27.79
C GLN A 44 -16.79 28.56 -28.09
N PHE A 45 -17.41 27.76 -27.22
CA PHE A 45 -17.55 26.31 -27.36
C PHE A 45 -19.03 25.99 -27.55
N ASP A 46 -19.35 25.05 -28.43
CA ASP A 46 -20.72 24.55 -28.57
C ASP A 46 -21.15 23.64 -27.40
N ALA A 47 -20.19 23.11 -26.64
CA ALA A 47 -20.41 22.48 -25.35
C ALA A 47 -19.21 22.69 -24.40
N ASP A 48 -19.47 23.09 -23.16
CA ASP A 48 -18.45 23.33 -22.14
C ASP A 48 -18.59 22.45 -20.88
N LYS A 49 -19.70 21.69 -20.76
CA LYS A 49 -19.99 20.72 -19.70
C LYS A 49 -20.53 19.44 -20.34
N ILE A 50 -19.75 18.37 -20.29
CA ILE A 50 -19.98 17.20 -21.14
C ILE A 50 -19.85 15.93 -20.33
N VAL A 51 -20.71 14.94 -20.57
CA VAL A 51 -20.49 13.56 -20.11
C VAL A 51 -20.00 12.74 -21.31
N ILE A 52 -18.93 11.99 -21.10
CA ILE A 52 -18.33 11.11 -22.11
C ILE A 52 -18.37 9.69 -21.57
N ASP A 53 -19.19 8.85 -22.17
CA ASP A 53 -19.36 7.46 -21.75
C ASP A 53 -18.06 6.67 -21.91
N ALA A 54 -17.94 5.60 -21.14
CA ALA A 54 -16.85 4.63 -21.24
C ALA A 54 -16.58 4.24 -22.71
N ARG A 55 -15.30 4.29 -23.12
CA ARG A 55 -14.84 3.93 -24.48
C ARG A 55 -15.43 4.77 -25.63
N LYS A 56 -16.06 5.92 -25.36
CA LYS A 56 -16.59 6.84 -26.39
C LYS A 56 -15.71 8.08 -26.57
N TYR A 57 -16.06 8.90 -27.55
CA TYR A 57 -15.45 10.22 -27.75
C TYR A 57 -16.51 11.28 -28.00
N VAL A 58 -16.14 12.55 -27.80
CA VAL A 58 -16.96 13.71 -28.15
C VAL A 58 -16.15 14.65 -29.04
N VAL A 59 -16.83 15.32 -29.97
CA VAL A 59 -16.27 16.39 -30.80
C VAL A 59 -16.92 17.70 -30.41
N ILE A 60 -16.10 18.71 -30.14
CA ILE A 60 -16.53 20.03 -29.67
C ILE A 60 -16.05 21.05 -30.69
N LYS A 61 -16.96 21.88 -31.19
CA LYS A 61 -16.61 22.98 -32.09
C LYS A 61 -16.22 24.20 -31.27
N MET A 62 -15.12 24.81 -31.68
CA MET A 62 -14.60 26.04 -31.13
C MET A 62 -14.73 27.15 -32.18
N LYS A 63 -15.24 28.30 -31.77
CA LYS A 63 -15.26 29.53 -32.56
C LYS A 63 -14.34 30.57 -31.90
N PHE A 64 -13.40 31.08 -32.68
CA PHE A 64 -12.47 32.12 -32.23
C PHE A 64 -12.81 33.47 -32.86
N ASN A 65 -13.02 34.49 -32.02
CA ASN A 65 -13.10 35.88 -32.44
C ASN A 65 -11.70 36.50 -32.42
N LEU A 66 -11.07 36.56 -33.59
CA LEU A 66 -9.68 37.00 -33.71
C LEU A 66 -9.48 38.48 -33.39
N ASN A 67 -10.51 39.33 -33.53
CA ASN A 67 -10.44 40.75 -33.16
C ASN A 67 -10.34 40.97 -31.64
N GLU A 68 -10.90 40.04 -30.86
CA GLU A 68 -10.80 40.08 -29.40
C GLU A 68 -9.51 39.43 -28.90
N LEU A 69 -9.01 38.41 -29.60
CA LEU A 69 -7.69 37.79 -29.35
C LEU A 69 -6.51 38.69 -29.75
N SER A 70 -6.65 39.53 -30.79
CA SER A 70 -5.57 40.37 -31.35
C SER A 70 -5.28 41.64 -30.55
N SER A 71 -6.15 42.02 -29.60
CA SER A 71 -5.86 43.05 -28.59
C SER A 71 -4.67 42.67 -27.70
N TYR A 72 -4.28 41.39 -27.70
CA TYR A 72 -3.07 40.86 -27.09
C TYR A 72 -1.96 40.79 -28.15
N LYS A 73 -0.85 41.53 -27.95
CA LYS A 73 0.31 41.59 -28.87
C LYS A 73 0.72 40.20 -29.40
N SER A 74 1.20 40.14 -30.65
CA SER A 74 1.71 38.91 -31.27
C SER A 74 2.63 38.14 -30.32
N GLY A 75 2.31 36.88 -30.04
CA GLY A 75 3.09 36.02 -29.14
C GLY A 75 2.50 35.82 -27.72
N ILE A 76 1.36 36.42 -27.39
CA ILE A 76 0.63 36.08 -26.15
C ILE A 76 -0.29 34.89 -26.37
N SER A 77 -0.23 33.92 -25.45
CA SER A 77 -0.92 32.64 -25.56
C SER A 77 -2.08 32.51 -24.56
N SER A 78 -3.30 32.76 -25.00
CA SER A 78 -4.51 32.40 -24.24
C SER A 78 -4.59 30.88 -24.07
N LYS A 79 -5.27 30.41 -23.02
CA LYS A 79 -5.33 29.00 -22.64
C LYS A 79 -6.76 28.50 -22.51
N ILE A 80 -6.95 27.26 -22.97
CA ILE A 80 -8.15 26.45 -22.72
C ILE A 80 -7.78 25.39 -21.68
N PHE A 81 -8.58 25.28 -20.63
CA PHE A 81 -8.43 24.35 -19.53
C PHE A 81 -9.52 23.30 -19.63
N LEU A 82 -9.11 22.03 -19.62
CA LEU A 82 -10.03 20.90 -19.62
C LEU A 82 -9.95 20.20 -18.28
N PHE A 83 -11.03 20.26 -17.52
CA PHE A 83 -11.16 19.59 -16.23
C PHE A 83 -12.02 18.34 -16.37
N ALA A 84 -11.66 17.24 -15.73
CA ALA A 84 -12.37 15.97 -15.87
C ALA A 84 -12.55 15.28 -14.51
N ARG A 85 -13.71 14.68 -14.27
CA ARG A 85 -14.03 13.87 -13.08
C ARG A 85 -14.78 12.61 -13.50
N PRO A 86 -14.51 11.43 -12.90
CA PRO A 86 -15.28 10.23 -13.21
C PRO A 86 -16.70 10.37 -12.66
N LEU A 87 -17.71 9.88 -13.39
CA LEU A 87 -19.08 9.76 -12.92
C LEU A 87 -19.22 8.45 -12.15
N THR A 88 -19.69 8.53 -10.89
CA THR A 88 -20.02 7.36 -10.08
C THR A 88 -21.33 7.61 -9.34
N PRO A 89 -22.09 6.55 -8.97
CA PRO A 89 -23.32 6.69 -8.20
C PRO A 89 -23.14 7.46 -6.87
N TYR A 90 -21.91 7.48 -6.35
CA TYR A 90 -21.57 8.07 -5.06
C TYR A 90 -21.14 9.54 -5.13
N ASN A 91 -20.88 10.07 -6.33
CA ASN A 91 -20.36 11.43 -6.50
C ASN A 91 -21.25 12.35 -7.33
N GLU A 92 -22.44 11.90 -7.73
CA GLU A 92 -23.42 12.66 -8.52
C GLU A 92 -23.72 14.03 -7.91
N ASN A 93 -23.95 14.10 -6.60
CA ASN A 93 -24.20 15.36 -5.88
C ASN A 93 -22.99 16.31 -5.91
N CYS A 94 -21.79 15.75 -5.75
CA CYS A 94 -20.54 16.49 -5.83
C CYS A 94 -20.22 16.96 -7.26
N LEU A 95 -20.64 16.22 -8.28
CA LEU A 95 -20.53 16.59 -9.69
C LEU A 95 -21.54 17.68 -10.05
N ARG A 96 -22.77 17.58 -9.54
CA ARG A 96 -23.80 18.63 -9.71
C ARG A 96 -23.34 19.97 -9.15
N LEU A 97 -22.79 19.99 -7.92
CA LEU A 97 -22.20 21.20 -7.33
C LEU A 97 -20.98 21.71 -8.12
N TRP A 98 -20.23 20.78 -8.71
CA TRP A 98 -19.06 21.10 -9.50
C TRP A 98 -19.41 21.76 -10.86
N LEU A 99 -20.47 21.28 -11.51
CA LEU A 99 -20.97 21.82 -12.78
C LEU A 99 -21.70 23.16 -12.63
N THR A 100 -22.34 23.40 -11.48
CA THR A 100 -23.22 24.56 -11.25
C THR A 100 -22.51 25.77 -10.63
N ARG A 101 -21.45 25.59 -9.84
CA ARG A 101 -20.69 26.73 -9.30
C ARG A 101 -19.60 27.18 -10.27
N GLU A 102 -19.44 28.49 -10.38
CA GLU A 102 -18.31 29.08 -11.09
C GLU A 102 -17.04 29.00 -10.22
N ASN A 103 -15.89 28.84 -10.89
CA ASN A 103 -14.54 28.93 -10.32
C ASN A 103 -14.26 27.95 -9.17
N ASN A 104 -14.87 26.78 -9.22
CA ASN A 104 -14.69 25.68 -8.26
C ASN A 104 -13.79 24.56 -8.82
N GLU A 105 -13.15 24.81 -9.96
CA GLU A 105 -12.24 23.88 -10.59
C GLU A 105 -10.90 23.87 -9.87
N LEU A 106 -10.45 22.68 -9.51
CA LEU A 106 -9.19 22.47 -8.81
C LEU A 106 -8.14 21.95 -9.77
N THR A 107 -6.87 22.26 -9.51
CA THR A 107 -5.75 21.73 -10.31
C THR A 107 -5.72 20.20 -10.35
N CYS A 108 -6.24 19.52 -9.33
CA CYS A 108 -6.35 18.05 -9.32
C CYS A 108 -7.41 17.49 -10.30
N GLN A 109 -8.31 18.34 -10.80
CA GLN A 109 -9.30 17.98 -11.83
C GLN A 109 -8.78 18.32 -13.23
N LEU A 110 -7.68 19.08 -13.33
CA LEU A 110 -7.16 19.58 -14.60
C LEU A 110 -6.52 18.46 -15.41
N SER A 111 -7.21 18.07 -16.48
CA SER A 111 -6.77 17.00 -17.36
C SER A 111 -5.80 17.47 -18.43
N HIS A 112 -6.12 18.57 -19.12
CA HIS A 112 -5.31 19.14 -20.21
C HIS A 112 -5.31 20.66 -20.16
N VAL A 113 -4.22 21.26 -20.66
CA VAL A 113 -4.14 22.70 -20.94
C VAL A 113 -3.77 22.88 -22.40
N ILE A 114 -4.58 23.60 -23.15
CA ILE A 114 -4.33 23.92 -24.55
C ILE A 114 -3.90 25.37 -24.63
N GLN A 115 -2.66 25.61 -25.05
CA GLN A 115 -2.09 26.92 -25.28
C GLN A 115 -2.37 27.34 -26.72
N LEU A 116 -3.03 28.47 -26.92
CA LEU A 116 -3.24 29.05 -28.24
C LEU A 116 -2.00 29.82 -28.69
N MET A 117 -1.68 29.72 -29.98
CA MET A 117 -0.59 30.49 -30.60
C MET A 117 -1.11 31.12 -31.89
N VAL A 118 -1.30 32.44 -31.89
CA VAL A 118 -1.71 33.19 -33.08
C VAL A 118 -0.47 33.52 -33.92
N THR A 119 -0.47 33.14 -35.21
CA THR A 119 0.68 33.38 -36.10
C THR A 119 0.24 33.75 -37.51
N ASP A 120 1.09 34.51 -38.22
CA ASP A 120 0.91 34.83 -39.64
C ASP A 120 1.35 33.67 -40.57
N LYS A 121 1.70 32.50 -40.01
CA LYS A 121 2.18 31.32 -40.75
C LYS A 121 1.04 30.31 -40.95
N VAL A 122 0.92 29.76 -42.16
CA VAL A 122 -0.26 29.00 -42.65
C VAL A 122 -0.25 27.50 -42.29
N PHE A 123 0.11 27.12 -41.05
CA PHE A 123 -0.02 25.72 -40.62
C PHE A 123 -0.72 25.62 -39.25
N SER A 124 -1.97 25.15 -39.28
CA SER A 124 -2.83 24.97 -38.11
C SER A 124 -3.62 23.69 -38.28
N ALA A 125 -3.57 22.80 -37.30
CA ALA A 125 -4.43 21.62 -37.27
C ALA A 125 -5.89 22.06 -37.11
N GLU A 126 -6.78 21.57 -37.97
CA GLU A 126 -8.22 21.82 -37.89
C GLU A 126 -8.86 21.15 -36.67
N LYS A 127 -8.25 20.03 -36.22
CA LYS A 127 -8.72 19.20 -35.11
C LYS A 127 -7.61 18.88 -34.12
N LEU A 128 -7.92 18.94 -32.82
CA LEU A 128 -7.02 18.56 -31.72
C LEU A 128 -7.58 17.34 -30.97
N VAL A 129 -6.83 16.25 -30.83
CA VAL A 129 -7.27 15.02 -30.16
C VAL A 129 -6.67 14.90 -28.75
N LEU A 130 -7.50 14.60 -27.74
CA LEU A 130 -7.14 14.48 -26.33
C LEU A 130 -7.68 13.16 -25.73
N ASP A 131 -6.92 12.53 -24.81
CA ASP A 131 -7.31 11.25 -24.19
C ASP A 131 -7.48 11.38 -22.66
N LEU A 132 -8.65 10.99 -22.14
CA LEU A 132 -8.90 10.88 -20.70
C LEU A 132 -8.39 9.55 -20.11
N PRO A 133 -7.88 9.49 -18.87
CA PRO A 133 -7.84 10.56 -17.90
C PRO A 133 -6.43 11.17 -17.88
N GLY A 134 -6.27 12.39 -18.38
CA GLY A 134 -5.04 13.14 -18.12
C GLY A 134 -4.83 13.34 -16.61
N TYR A 135 -4.06 12.44 -15.99
CA TYR A 135 -3.50 12.38 -14.62
C TYR A 135 -4.39 12.69 -13.39
N ALA A 136 -5.07 11.64 -12.91
CA ALA A 136 -4.98 11.07 -11.55
C ALA A 136 -5.71 9.73 -11.62
N THR A 137 -5.00 8.63 -11.84
CA THR A 137 -5.61 7.32 -12.04
C THR A 137 -5.83 6.68 -10.67
N ALA A 138 -7.09 6.68 -10.23
CA ALA A 138 -7.52 5.79 -9.15
C ALA A 138 -7.40 4.35 -9.65
N ILE A 139 -6.54 3.55 -9.01
CA ILE A 139 -6.38 2.12 -9.25
C ILE A 139 -7.52 1.42 -8.52
N ASP A 140 -8.41 0.78 -9.28
CA ASP A 140 -9.30 -0.21 -8.68
C ASP A 140 -8.51 -1.51 -8.39
N PRO A 141 -8.79 -2.19 -7.28
CA PRO A 141 -8.13 -3.44 -6.92
C PRO A 141 -8.52 -4.56 -7.89
N VAL A 142 -7.80 -4.64 -9.01
CA VAL A 142 -7.69 -5.72 -10.02
C VAL A 142 -9.02 -6.20 -10.62
N PRO A 143 -9.19 -6.09 -11.96
CA PRO A 143 -9.17 -7.33 -12.75
C PRO A 143 -8.56 -7.19 -14.14
N PHE A 144 -8.17 -8.33 -14.71
CA PHE A 144 -8.03 -8.60 -16.14
C PHE A 144 -8.82 -7.60 -17.01
N ALA A 145 -8.10 -6.75 -17.74
CA ALA A 145 -8.68 -6.13 -18.92
C ALA A 145 -8.64 -7.19 -20.03
N ILE A 146 -9.80 -7.77 -20.32
CA ILE A 146 -10.06 -8.39 -21.62
C ILE A 146 -9.63 -7.38 -22.68
N GLU A 147 -8.72 -7.79 -23.56
CA GLU A 147 -8.43 -7.12 -24.82
C GLU A 147 -9.70 -7.19 -25.66
N GLU A 148 -10.42 -6.09 -25.76
CA GLU A 148 -11.37 -5.87 -26.85
C GLU A 148 -10.90 -4.65 -27.63
N ASP A 149 -10.81 -4.84 -28.94
CA ASP A 149 -10.50 -3.77 -29.89
C ASP A 149 -11.57 -2.69 -29.84
N LEU A 150 -11.14 -1.44 -30.02
CA LEU A 150 -12.02 -0.30 -30.15
C LEU A 150 -12.89 -0.47 -31.41
N ASP A 151 -14.20 -0.67 -31.19
CA ASP A 151 -15.17 -0.81 -32.29
C ASP A 151 -15.24 0.49 -33.13
N SER A 152 -15.07 0.34 -34.43
CA SER A 152 -14.85 1.41 -35.41
C SER A 152 -16.14 2.15 -35.84
N ARG A 153 -17.28 1.89 -35.19
CA ARG A 153 -18.61 2.25 -35.72
C ARG A 153 -19.62 2.81 -34.72
N CYS A 154 -19.20 3.65 -33.77
CA CYS A 154 -20.15 4.18 -32.77
C CYS A 154 -20.05 5.69 -32.55
N GLU A 155 -20.77 6.46 -33.37
CA GLU A 155 -21.22 7.81 -33.03
C GLU A 155 -22.29 7.78 -31.91
N THR A 156 -22.54 8.95 -31.33
CA THR A 156 -23.51 9.33 -30.29
C THR A 156 -23.03 9.22 -28.82
N ALA A 157 -22.81 10.40 -28.23
CA ALA A 157 -22.92 10.67 -26.79
C ALA A 157 -23.96 11.79 -26.61
N TYR A 158 -24.77 11.70 -25.57
CA TYR A 158 -25.95 12.53 -25.31
C TYR A 158 -25.61 13.99 -24.93
N ASN A 159 -26.40 14.94 -25.45
CA ASN A 159 -26.35 16.36 -25.08
C ASN A 159 -27.25 16.60 -23.85
N ILE A 160 -26.69 17.17 -22.78
CA ILE A 160 -27.38 17.43 -21.49
C ILE A 160 -28.27 18.68 -21.54
N GLU A 161 -28.19 19.48 -22.61
CA GLU A 161 -29.00 20.70 -22.74
C GLU A 161 -30.41 20.47 -23.33
N ASP A 162 -30.74 19.25 -23.76
CA ASP A 162 -32.10 18.91 -24.21
C ASP A 162 -33.00 18.52 -23.02
N ASP A 163 -33.71 19.56 -22.55
CA ASP A 163 -34.90 19.62 -21.68
C ASP A 163 -35.63 18.28 -21.38
N THR A 164 -35.46 17.72 -20.17
CA THR A 164 -36.52 16.95 -19.48
C THR A 164 -36.48 17.15 -17.96
N ASN A 165 -37.45 17.94 -17.48
CA ASN A 165 -37.74 18.27 -16.08
C ASN A 165 -38.21 17.08 -15.21
N THR A 166 -37.32 16.15 -14.81
CA THR A 166 -37.63 15.24 -13.68
C THR A 166 -36.39 14.77 -12.91
N ALA A 167 -35.95 15.52 -11.89
CA ALA A 167 -35.28 14.97 -10.70
C ALA A 167 -35.38 15.94 -9.51
N ARG A 168 -35.87 15.43 -8.37
CA ARG A 168 -36.40 16.16 -7.19
C ARG A 168 -35.45 17.21 -6.57
N ARG A 169 -36.07 18.27 -6.03
CA ARG A 169 -35.48 19.37 -5.24
C ARG A 169 -35.23 18.92 -3.78
N ILE A 170 -34.05 19.20 -3.24
CA ILE A 170 -33.72 19.09 -1.82
C ILE A 170 -33.67 20.53 -1.29
N ASP A 171 -34.45 20.88 -0.26
CA ASP A 171 -34.65 22.26 0.21
C ASP A 171 -33.83 22.66 1.46
N ASP A 172 -33.84 23.96 1.72
CA ASP A 172 -32.86 24.72 2.51
C ASP A 172 -32.97 24.58 4.04
N GLN A 173 -33.97 23.88 4.58
CA GLN A 173 -34.15 23.80 6.03
C GLN A 173 -33.16 22.86 6.75
N LEU A 174 -32.46 21.96 6.02
CA LEU A 174 -31.42 21.11 6.60
C LEU A 174 -30.05 21.82 6.75
N LEU A 175 -29.86 22.99 6.11
CA LEU A 175 -28.57 23.67 5.98
C LEU A 175 -28.22 24.60 7.16
N GLU A 176 -29.20 25.04 7.95
CA GLU A 176 -28.97 26.03 9.02
C GLU A 176 -28.18 25.45 10.22
N HIS A 177 -28.24 24.14 10.47
CA HIS A 177 -27.59 23.50 11.63
C HIS A 177 -26.05 23.38 11.53
N ALA A 178 -25.47 23.52 10.33
CA ALA A 178 -24.04 23.23 10.11
C ALA A 178 -23.09 24.44 10.33
N ARG A 179 -23.60 25.64 10.60
CA ARG A 179 -22.80 26.88 10.62
C ARG A 179 -22.02 27.19 11.92
N LEU A 180 -22.06 26.32 12.94
CA LEU A 180 -21.61 26.70 14.30
C LEU A 180 -20.23 26.22 14.79
N ILE A 181 -19.35 25.60 13.98
CA ILE A 181 -18.13 24.94 14.52
C ILE A 181 -16.75 25.58 14.16
N VAL A 182 -16.65 26.71 13.43
CA VAL A 182 -15.32 27.27 13.09
C VAL A 182 -15.10 28.69 13.61
N ARG A 183 -14.67 28.81 14.88
CA ARG A 183 -13.85 29.93 15.38
C ARG A 183 -13.00 29.50 16.58
N ARG A 184 -11.67 29.41 16.38
CA ARG A 184 -10.64 29.84 17.36
C ARG A 184 -9.26 29.94 16.67
N LYS A 185 -8.68 31.14 16.69
CA LYS A 185 -7.26 31.44 16.42
C LYS A 185 -6.53 31.54 17.77
N SER A 186 -5.32 31.01 17.88
CA SER A 186 -4.31 31.49 18.82
C SER A 186 -3.01 31.75 18.05
N LYS A 187 -2.37 32.90 18.32
CA LYS A 187 -1.10 33.34 17.72
C LYS A 187 0.04 32.91 18.66
N MET A 188 1.05 32.25 18.10
CA MET A 188 2.30 31.88 18.78
C MET A 188 3.17 33.12 19.02
N THR A 189 3.89 33.16 20.14
CA THR A 189 4.75 34.30 20.51
C THR A 189 6.11 34.29 19.80
N PRO A 190 6.81 35.43 19.67
CA PRO A 190 8.13 35.51 19.02
C PRO A 190 9.20 34.61 19.67
N GLU A 191 9.13 34.41 20.99
CA GLU A 191 10.06 33.56 21.73
C GLU A 191 9.79 32.06 21.49
N GLU A 192 8.52 31.69 21.28
CA GLU A 192 8.13 30.36 20.79
C GLU A 192 8.53 30.16 19.33
N GLN A 193 8.46 31.20 18.49
CA GLN A 193 8.99 31.18 17.12
C GLN A 193 10.51 31.02 17.10
N GLU A 194 11.25 31.64 18.02
CA GLU A 194 12.71 31.55 18.07
C GLU A 194 13.18 30.18 18.59
N LYS A 195 12.53 29.63 19.63
CA LYS A 195 12.73 28.24 20.08
C LYS A 195 12.35 27.22 18.99
N LEU A 196 11.32 27.52 18.18
CA LEU A 196 10.92 26.73 17.02
C LEU A 196 11.95 26.81 15.89
N MET A 197 12.50 28.00 15.61
CA MET A 197 13.51 28.23 14.58
C MET A 197 14.87 27.61 14.92
N VAL A 198 15.23 27.52 16.21
CA VAL A 198 16.43 26.78 16.67
C VAL A 198 16.26 25.27 16.52
N LYS A 199 15.07 24.72 16.85
CA LYS A 199 14.78 23.29 16.64
C LYS A 199 14.65 22.91 15.16
N VAL A 200 14.08 23.81 14.34
CA VAL A 200 14.01 23.68 12.89
C VAL A 200 15.39 23.89 12.26
N LYS A 201 16.26 24.75 12.80
CA LYS A 201 17.68 24.86 12.39
C LYS A 201 18.46 23.56 12.65
N ASN A 202 18.28 22.93 13.80
CA ASN A 202 18.93 21.64 14.09
C ASN A 202 18.39 20.48 13.22
N TRP A 203 17.18 20.63 12.66
CA TRP A 203 16.61 19.74 11.65
C TRP A 203 17.06 20.09 10.21
N LEU A 204 17.39 21.36 9.94
CA LEU A 204 17.86 21.88 8.66
C LEU A 204 19.39 21.91 8.51
N GLU A 205 20.17 21.76 9.59
CA GLU A 205 21.63 21.56 9.51
C GLU A 205 22.02 20.26 8.79
N TRP A 206 21.04 19.39 8.52
CA TRP A 206 21.16 18.27 7.60
C TRP A 206 21.35 18.67 6.12
N ASP A 207 21.04 19.91 5.72
CA ASP A 207 21.30 20.43 4.37
C ASP A 207 22.80 20.69 4.12
N LYS A 208 23.64 20.72 5.18
CA LYS A 208 25.09 20.92 5.06
C LYS A 208 25.91 19.62 5.06
N ILE A 209 25.37 18.50 5.54
CA ILE A 209 26.11 17.21 5.58
C ILE A 209 25.98 16.44 4.25
N VAL A 210 25.01 16.81 3.41
CA VAL A 210 24.72 16.13 2.12
C VAL A 210 25.73 16.46 1.02
N HIS A 211 26.61 17.46 1.21
CA HIS A 211 27.50 17.91 0.13
C HIS A 211 28.84 17.18 0.00
N ASP A 212 29.27 16.38 0.97
CA ASP A 212 30.56 15.68 0.89
C ASP A 212 30.40 14.16 1.13
N GLY A 213 30.19 13.41 0.04
CA GLY A 213 30.52 11.98 -0.06
C GLY A 213 29.48 10.97 0.43
N GLY A 214 28.73 10.38 -0.51
CA GLY A 214 27.95 9.14 -0.33
C GLY A 214 26.65 9.30 0.48
N VAL A 215 25.51 9.48 -0.21
CA VAL A 215 24.21 9.81 0.40
C VAL A 215 23.78 8.75 1.45
N PRO A 216 23.75 9.08 2.77
CA PRO A 216 23.30 8.15 3.80
C PRO A 216 21.77 8.03 3.85
N ILE A 217 21.24 6.84 4.17
CA ILE A 217 19.79 6.64 4.39
C ILE A 217 19.31 7.53 5.54
N PRO A 218 18.26 8.35 5.38
CA PRO A 218 17.65 9.08 6.48
C PRO A 218 17.12 8.13 7.55
N ALA A 219 17.35 8.41 8.84
CA ALA A 219 16.95 7.54 9.95
C ALA A 219 15.44 7.19 9.94
N TRP A 220 14.58 8.12 9.50
CA TRP A 220 13.13 7.91 9.37
C TRP A 220 12.73 6.93 8.26
N ALA A 221 13.59 6.68 7.27
CA ALA A 221 13.34 5.69 6.22
C ALA A 221 13.67 4.26 6.67
N ARG A 222 14.48 4.09 7.73
CA ARG A 222 14.90 2.79 8.27
C ARG A 222 13.84 2.14 9.16
N GLU A 223 12.90 2.91 9.69
CA GLU A 223 11.82 2.44 10.57
C GLU A 223 10.49 2.98 10.04
N SER A 224 9.48 2.13 9.85
CA SER A 224 8.13 2.63 9.51
C SER A 224 7.71 3.65 10.55
N ILE A 225 7.34 4.86 10.15
CA ILE A 225 6.92 5.89 11.10
C ILE A 225 5.55 5.48 11.63
N ARG A 226 5.44 5.27 12.94
CA ARG A 226 4.16 5.02 13.61
C ARG A 226 4.06 5.93 14.81
N ALA A 227 2.95 6.62 14.94
CA ALA A 227 2.68 7.47 16.08
C ALA A 227 1.18 7.73 16.21
N ARG A 228 0.80 8.18 17.41
CA ARG A 228 -0.54 8.65 17.71
C ARG A 228 -0.92 9.83 16.80
N MET A 229 -2.17 9.83 16.35
CA MET A 229 -2.75 10.87 15.50
C MET A 229 -3.15 12.10 16.31
N GLU A 230 -2.23 13.04 16.46
CA GLU A 230 -2.40 14.23 17.31
C GLU A 230 -1.60 15.42 16.76
N GLY A 231 -1.84 16.60 17.32
CA GLY A 231 -0.98 17.75 17.09
C GLY A 231 0.42 17.54 17.66
N GLY A 232 1.43 18.13 17.02
CA GLY A 232 2.83 18.09 17.45
C GLY A 232 3.75 17.38 16.46
N PHE A 233 5.04 17.68 16.53
CA PHE A 233 6.03 17.23 15.53
C PHE A 233 6.45 15.76 15.70
N ALA A 234 6.20 15.16 16.86
CA ALA A 234 6.44 13.73 17.14
C ALA A 234 5.16 12.87 17.03
N ARG A 235 4.16 13.38 16.31
CA ARG A 235 2.84 12.78 16.13
C ARG A 235 2.51 12.71 14.65
N LEU A 236 1.60 11.80 14.28
CA LEU A 236 1.08 11.78 12.91
C LEU A 236 -0.03 12.83 12.77
N ASN A 237 0.15 13.73 11.81
CA ASN A 237 -0.82 14.73 11.41
C ASN A 237 -0.52 15.20 9.98
N ASP A 238 -1.38 16.05 9.45
CA ASP A 238 -1.24 16.59 8.09
C ASP A 238 0.17 17.14 7.81
N LEU A 239 0.74 17.92 8.74
CA LEU A 239 2.05 18.55 8.56
C LEU A 239 3.19 17.53 8.55
N THR A 240 3.17 16.55 9.47
CA THR A 240 4.24 15.55 9.52
C THR A 240 4.19 14.62 8.31
N ILE A 241 3.00 14.25 7.81
CA ILE A 241 2.83 13.50 6.55
C ILE A 241 3.38 14.29 5.36
N ILE A 242 3.00 15.55 5.20
CA ILE A 242 3.48 16.40 4.09
C ILE A 242 5.01 16.51 4.13
N ASN A 243 5.60 16.74 5.31
CA ASN A 243 7.04 16.94 5.45
C ASN A 243 7.85 15.67 5.19
N VAL A 244 7.42 14.52 5.74
CA VAL A 244 8.06 13.23 5.48
C VAL A 244 7.97 12.88 4.00
N THR A 245 6.79 13.05 3.39
CA THR A 245 6.61 12.77 1.97
C THR A 245 7.46 13.68 1.09
N ARG A 246 7.63 14.96 1.48
CA ARG A 246 8.48 15.91 0.76
C ARG A 246 9.95 15.50 0.84
N GLY A 247 10.40 15.06 2.01
CA GLY A 247 11.74 14.49 2.18
C GLY A 247 11.94 13.28 1.28
N PHE A 248 10.94 12.39 1.23
CA PHE A 248 10.99 11.20 0.39
C PHE A 248 11.03 11.53 -1.11
N ALA A 249 10.14 12.42 -1.58
CA ALA A 249 10.11 12.86 -2.98
C ALA A 249 11.44 13.49 -3.43
N LYS A 250 12.03 14.35 -2.59
CA LYS A 250 13.34 14.95 -2.87
C LYS A 250 14.44 13.89 -3.00
N TYR A 251 14.49 12.96 -2.05
CA TYR A 251 15.44 11.86 -2.08
C TYR A 251 15.31 11.01 -3.36
N MET A 252 14.08 10.68 -3.78
CA MET A 252 13.84 9.94 -5.02
C MET A 252 14.36 10.66 -6.26
N LEU A 253 14.13 11.99 -6.36
CA LEU A 253 14.61 12.81 -7.48
C LEU A 253 16.13 12.91 -7.51
N GLU A 254 16.77 12.98 -6.35
CA GLU A 254 18.22 13.02 -6.23
C GLU A 254 18.85 11.67 -6.58
N PHE A 255 18.31 10.57 -6.05
CA PHE A 255 18.80 9.22 -6.32
C PHE A 255 18.69 8.85 -7.80
N HIS A 256 17.61 9.27 -8.47
CA HIS A 256 17.37 9.00 -9.89
C HIS A 256 17.72 10.19 -10.79
N LYS A 257 18.68 11.02 -10.39
CA LYS A 257 19.07 12.22 -11.15
C LYS A 257 19.35 11.90 -12.61
N GLY A 258 18.66 12.59 -13.51
CA GLY A 258 18.77 12.37 -14.97
C GLY A 258 17.88 11.26 -15.53
N LYS A 259 17.07 10.57 -14.70
CA LYS A 259 16.07 9.59 -15.13
C LYS A 259 14.66 10.11 -14.90
N THR A 260 13.73 9.70 -15.76
CA THR A 260 12.31 9.95 -15.54
C THR A 260 11.77 8.90 -14.58
N LEU A 261 11.23 9.34 -13.44
CA LEU A 261 10.57 8.47 -12.47
C LEU A 261 9.27 7.91 -13.06
N THR A 262 9.07 6.61 -12.92
CA THR A 262 7.88 5.85 -13.31
C THR A 262 6.72 6.04 -12.33
N GLY A 263 7.00 6.32 -11.05
CA GLY A 263 6.01 6.77 -10.07
C GLY A 263 6.02 6.06 -8.71
N VAL A 264 5.00 6.36 -7.89
CA VAL A 264 4.80 5.79 -6.55
C VAL A 264 3.42 5.14 -6.45
N ALA A 265 3.36 3.88 -6.02
CA ALA A 265 2.10 3.22 -5.65
C ALA A 265 1.71 3.59 -4.21
N ILE A 266 0.52 4.17 -4.00
CA ILE A 266 0.06 4.67 -2.69
C ILE A 266 -1.24 4.00 -2.28
N GLY A 267 -1.21 3.26 -1.17
CA GLY A 267 -2.38 2.63 -0.56
C GLY A 267 -2.59 3.06 0.90
N TYR A 268 -3.69 2.60 1.50
CA TYR A 268 -4.05 2.90 2.88
C TYR A 268 -4.98 1.85 3.48
N ASP A 269 -4.94 1.69 4.80
CA ASP A 269 -5.89 0.85 5.53
C ASP A 269 -7.15 1.63 5.98
N ALA A 270 -8.05 0.96 6.67
CA ALA A 270 -9.33 1.53 7.08
C ALA A 270 -9.26 2.47 8.29
N ARG A 271 -8.10 2.70 8.91
CA ARG A 271 -7.99 3.53 10.12
C ARG A 271 -8.44 4.96 9.87
N HIS A 272 -8.81 5.63 10.96
CA HIS A 272 -9.10 7.06 10.96
C HIS A 272 -7.96 7.84 10.29
N HIS A 273 -8.31 8.81 9.45
CA HIS A 273 -7.41 9.68 8.69
C HIS A 273 -6.47 9.00 7.67
N SER A 274 -6.43 7.67 7.55
CA SER A 274 -5.51 6.97 6.62
C SER A 274 -5.68 7.43 5.17
N ARG A 275 -6.92 7.51 4.68
CA ARG A 275 -7.22 8.06 3.34
C ARG A 275 -6.73 9.50 3.17
N ARG A 276 -7.03 10.38 4.14
CA ARG A 276 -6.62 11.80 4.09
C ARG A 276 -5.11 11.92 4.03
N PHE A 277 -4.39 11.19 4.88
CA PHE A 277 -2.92 11.21 4.91
C PHE A 277 -2.33 10.65 3.60
N ALA A 278 -2.93 9.61 3.02
CA ALA A 278 -2.51 9.09 1.73
C ALA A 278 -2.74 10.11 0.59
N GLU A 279 -3.88 10.81 0.58
CA GLU A 279 -4.18 11.89 -0.37
C GLU A 279 -3.19 13.07 -0.21
N LEU A 280 -2.84 13.43 1.03
CA LEU A 280 -1.82 14.45 1.28
C LEU A 280 -0.45 14.02 0.74
N ALA A 281 -0.03 12.79 1.00
CA ALA A 281 1.22 12.26 0.47
C ALA A 281 1.24 12.24 -1.08
N ALA A 282 0.16 11.76 -1.70
CA ALA A 282 -0.03 11.78 -3.15
C ALA A 282 0.15 13.19 -3.73
N ASN A 283 -0.48 14.20 -3.11
CA ASN A 283 -0.35 15.59 -3.52
C ASN A 283 1.10 16.08 -3.46
N VAL A 284 1.86 15.67 -2.45
CA VAL A 284 3.29 16.03 -2.34
C VAL A 284 4.11 15.45 -3.49
N PHE A 285 3.95 14.16 -3.81
CA PHE A 285 4.68 13.53 -4.92
C PHE A 285 4.32 14.17 -6.27
N VAL A 286 3.02 14.38 -6.53
CA VAL A 286 2.55 15.05 -7.75
C VAL A 286 3.13 16.46 -7.88
N ARG A 287 3.22 17.21 -6.77
CA ARG A 287 3.83 18.55 -6.75
C ARG A 287 5.32 18.55 -7.07
N HIS A 288 6.01 17.45 -6.79
CA HIS A 288 7.42 17.23 -7.15
C HIS A 288 7.60 16.62 -8.55
N GLY A 289 6.52 16.48 -9.33
CA GLY A 289 6.57 15.93 -10.68
C GLY A 289 6.66 14.41 -10.74
N ILE A 290 6.49 13.72 -9.62
CA ILE A 290 6.56 12.25 -9.52
C ILE A 290 5.17 11.67 -9.81
N PRO A 291 5.02 10.73 -10.76
CA PRO A 291 3.74 10.08 -11.01
C PRO A 291 3.22 9.33 -9.77
N VAL A 292 1.90 9.31 -9.58
CA VAL A 292 1.27 8.60 -8.44
C VAL A 292 0.19 7.66 -8.95
N TYR A 293 0.24 6.45 -8.41
CA TYR A 293 -0.69 5.35 -8.60
C TYR A 293 -1.45 5.16 -7.28
N PHE A 294 -2.64 5.73 -7.15
CA PHE A 294 -3.38 5.82 -5.89
C PHE A 294 -4.50 4.78 -5.83
N PHE A 295 -4.56 3.95 -4.78
CA PHE A 295 -5.66 2.99 -4.60
C PHE A 295 -6.98 3.74 -4.33
N SER A 296 -8.05 3.36 -5.05
CA SER A 296 -9.38 3.99 -4.94
C SER A 296 -10.09 3.68 -3.62
N GLU A 297 -9.76 2.53 -3.04
CA GLU A 297 -10.33 2.00 -1.80
C GLU A 297 -9.22 1.52 -0.85
N VAL A 298 -9.63 1.15 0.37
CA VAL A 298 -8.73 0.54 1.35
C VAL A 298 -8.10 -0.74 0.80
N CYS A 299 -6.83 -0.99 1.09
CA CYS A 299 -6.11 -2.15 0.55
C CYS A 299 -5.09 -2.73 1.54
N PRO A 300 -4.84 -4.06 1.51
CA PRO A 300 -3.78 -4.69 2.28
C PRO A 300 -2.39 -4.15 1.94
N THR A 301 -1.53 -4.08 2.95
CA THR A 301 -0.12 -3.72 2.79
C THR A 301 0.59 -4.55 1.69
N PRO A 302 0.42 -5.89 1.62
CA PRO A 302 1.04 -6.69 0.57
C PRO A 302 0.66 -6.30 -0.86
N VAL A 303 -0.56 -5.81 -1.07
CA VAL A 303 -1.06 -5.40 -2.40
C VAL A 303 -0.35 -4.15 -2.88
N VAL A 304 0.01 -3.22 -1.98
CA VAL A 304 0.81 -2.03 -2.32
C VAL A 304 2.24 -2.43 -2.73
N SER A 305 2.86 -3.37 -1.99
CA SER A 305 4.17 -3.93 -2.35
C SER A 305 4.11 -4.58 -3.74
N TRP A 306 3.11 -5.42 -4.00
CA TRP A 306 2.91 -6.05 -5.30
C TRP A 306 2.68 -5.03 -6.42
N ALA A 307 1.83 -4.01 -6.19
CA ALA A 307 1.55 -2.98 -7.18
C ALA A 307 2.80 -2.16 -7.51
N THR A 308 3.67 -1.91 -6.53
CA THR A 308 4.96 -1.24 -6.74
C THR A 308 5.80 -2.00 -7.79
N ILE A 309 5.90 -3.32 -7.65
CA ILE A 309 6.64 -4.17 -8.59
C ILE A 309 5.91 -4.26 -9.94
N LYS A 310 4.60 -4.55 -9.92
CA LYS A 310 3.82 -4.84 -11.12
C LYS A 310 3.66 -3.64 -12.05
N LEU A 311 3.53 -2.45 -11.48
CA LEU A 311 3.45 -1.19 -12.22
C LEU A 311 4.83 -0.59 -12.52
N ASN A 312 5.90 -1.30 -12.13
CA ASN A 312 7.28 -0.86 -12.29
C ASN A 312 7.52 0.53 -11.68
N CYS A 313 6.93 0.79 -10.51
CA CYS A 313 7.08 2.04 -9.77
C CYS A 313 8.47 2.15 -9.14
N ASP A 314 8.97 3.37 -9.01
CA ASP A 314 10.24 3.64 -8.31
C ASP A 314 10.11 3.43 -6.78
N ALA A 315 8.90 3.55 -6.25
CA ALA A 315 8.61 3.36 -4.84
C ALA A 315 7.14 2.98 -4.58
N GLY A 316 6.88 2.56 -3.34
CA GLY A 316 5.54 2.39 -2.79
C GLY A 316 5.37 3.13 -1.47
N LEU A 317 4.13 3.39 -1.08
CA LEU A 317 3.76 3.98 0.20
C LEU A 317 2.43 3.38 0.67
N VAL A 318 2.37 2.88 1.90
CA VAL A 318 1.10 2.54 2.54
C VAL A 318 0.94 3.33 3.84
N ILE A 319 -0.24 3.94 4.02
CA ILE A 319 -0.64 4.60 5.26
C ILE A 319 -1.38 3.60 6.14
N THR A 320 -0.70 3.14 7.18
CA THR A 320 -1.22 2.17 8.16
C THR A 320 -0.27 2.06 9.35
N ALA A 321 -0.84 1.75 10.52
CA ALA A 321 -0.08 1.35 11.70
C ALA A 321 -0.12 -0.18 11.98
N SER A 322 -0.53 -1.00 11.01
CA SER A 322 -0.69 -2.46 11.13
C SER A 322 -1.57 -2.86 12.33
N HIS A 323 -1.00 -3.44 13.37
CA HIS A 323 -1.68 -3.96 14.55
C HIS A 323 -1.78 -2.95 15.71
N ASN A 324 -1.18 -1.76 15.58
CA ASN A 324 -1.21 -0.72 16.63
C ASN A 324 -2.65 -0.30 17.01
N PRO A 325 -2.87 0.36 18.17
CA PRO A 325 -4.20 0.82 18.57
C PRO A 325 -4.80 1.80 17.56
N LYS A 326 -6.13 1.95 17.55
CA LYS A 326 -6.86 2.83 16.59
C LYS A 326 -6.44 4.30 16.57
N TYR A 327 -5.88 4.78 17.69
CA TYR A 327 -5.41 6.16 17.82
C TYR A 327 -4.07 6.40 17.10
N ASP A 328 -3.38 5.34 16.69
CA ASP A 328 -2.15 5.40 15.92
C ASP A 328 -2.42 5.24 14.43
N ASN A 329 -1.59 5.91 13.64
CA ASN A 329 -1.46 5.67 12.20
C ASN A 329 0.03 5.60 11.84
N GLY A 330 0.35 5.28 10.59
CA GLY A 330 1.73 5.13 10.18
C GLY A 330 2.00 5.40 8.71
N TYR A 331 3.27 5.50 8.39
CA TYR A 331 3.82 5.78 7.08
C TYR A 331 4.88 4.71 6.77
N LYS A 332 4.52 3.75 5.93
CA LYS A 332 5.39 2.62 5.52
C LYS A 332 5.77 2.82 4.04
N ALA A 333 7.05 3.07 3.76
CA ALA A 333 7.54 3.28 2.41
C ALA A 333 8.30 2.05 1.86
N TYR A 334 8.14 1.81 0.57
CA TYR A 334 8.76 0.70 -0.18
C TYR A 334 9.61 1.24 -1.33
N TRP A 335 10.60 0.46 -1.76
CA TRP A 335 11.39 0.78 -2.96
C TRP A 335 10.93 0.00 -4.20
N THR A 336 11.67 0.07 -5.30
CA THR A 336 11.37 -0.57 -6.61
C THR A 336 11.02 -2.06 -6.53
N ASN A 337 11.56 -2.75 -5.53
CA ASN A 337 11.35 -4.16 -5.26
C ASN A 337 10.12 -4.46 -4.39
N GLY A 338 9.33 -3.43 -4.08
CA GLY A 338 8.23 -3.48 -3.11
C GLY A 338 8.68 -3.81 -1.69
N ALA A 339 9.98 -3.87 -1.36
CA ALA A 339 10.45 -4.15 -0.01
C ALA A 339 10.48 -2.83 0.78
N GLN A 340 10.19 -2.91 2.07
CA GLN A 340 10.25 -1.73 2.92
C GLN A 340 11.68 -1.20 2.93
N ILE A 341 11.86 0.10 2.74
CA ILE A 341 13.15 0.72 2.36
C ILE A 341 14.30 0.32 3.30
N LEU A 342 15.30 -0.38 2.73
CA LEU A 342 16.69 -0.53 3.20
C LEU A 342 17.66 -0.69 2.00
N PHE A 343 17.52 0.16 0.95
CA PHE A 343 18.26 0.10 -0.35
C PHE A 343 17.70 -0.90 -1.41
N PRO A 344 18.02 -0.73 -2.73
CA PRO A 344 17.33 -1.38 -3.84
C PRO A 344 17.74 -2.84 -4.05
N SER A 345 16.77 -3.76 -4.15
CA SER A 345 17.07 -5.19 -4.30
C SER A 345 15.88 -5.98 -4.93
N ASN A 346 15.89 -6.30 -6.23
CA ASN A 346 14.69 -6.63 -7.03
C ASN A 346 13.99 -7.98 -6.70
N PHE A 347 12.65 -7.96 -6.51
CA PHE A 347 11.93 -9.13 -5.99
C PHE A 347 10.54 -9.37 -6.61
N VAL A 348 10.21 -10.61 -7.01
CA VAL A 348 8.94 -10.99 -7.69
C VAL A 348 8.40 -12.33 -7.17
N SER A 349 7.17 -12.39 -6.64
CA SER A 349 6.55 -13.59 -6.04
C SER A 349 5.94 -14.59 -7.04
N ILE A 350 5.96 -15.88 -6.66
CA ILE A 350 5.39 -17.05 -7.36
C ILE A 350 4.05 -17.44 -6.71
N ILE A 351 3.12 -17.96 -7.51
CA ILE A 351 1.80 -18.51 -7.10
C ILE A 351 2.00 -19.92 -6.51
N LEU A 352 1.44 -20.19 -5.32
CA LEU A 352 1.73 -21.34 -4.44
C LEU A 352 0.49 -22.22 -4.13
N ALA A 353 -0.36 -22.50 -5.11
CA ALA A 353 -1.48 -23.44 -4.92
C ALA A 353 -1.03 -24.83 -5.39
N PHE A 354 -0.62 -25.70 -4.47
CA PHE A 354 -0.02 -26.99 -4.81
C PHE A 354 -1.05 -28.10 -5.03
N VAL A 355 -2.19 -28.06 -4.32
CA VAL A 355 -3.15 -29.18 -4.29
C VAL A 355 -4.62 -28.74 -4.46
N ARG A 356 -4.87 -27.96 -5.51
CA ARG A 356 -6.18 -27.34 -5.79
C ARG A 356 -7.35 -28.32 -5.85
N GLU A 357 -7.15 -29.53 -6.37
CA GLU A 357 -8.19 -30.57 -6.43
C GLU A 357 -8.58 -31.08 -5.04
N ILE A 358 -7.62 -31.20 -4.12
CA ILE A 358 -7.86 -31.58 -2.72
C ILE A 358 -8.60 -30.45 -2.00
N ASN A 359 -8.21 -29.20 -2.24
CA ASN A 359 -8.90 -28.03 -1.66
C ASN A 359 -10.37 -27.97 -2.07
N ALA A 360 -10.68 -28.32 -3.33
CA ALA A 360 -12.06 -28.37 -3.82
C ALA A 360 -12.89 -29.51 -3.20
N ALA A 361 -12.24 -30.63 -2.86
CA ALA A 361 -12.89 -31.82 -2.31
C ALA A 361 -12.94 -31.88 -0.78
N THR A 362 -12.25 -30.96 -0.08
CA THR A 362 -12.13 -31.01 1.39
C THR A 362 -13.49 -30.91 2.07
N LYS A 363 -13.65 -31.65 3.17
CA LYS A 363 -14.83 -31.54 4.02
C LYS A 363 -14.63 -30.56 5.16
N LEU A 364 -13.38 -30.15 5.42
CA LEU A 364 -13.05 -29.17 6.44
C LEU A 364 -13.80 -27.86 6.20
N LYS A 365 -14.24 -27.26 7.31
CA LYS A 365 -14.72 -25.89 7.36
C LYS A 365 -13.71 -25.04 8.09
N PHE A 366 -13.52 -23.83 7.57
CA PHE A 366 -12.60 -22.82 8.06
C PHE A 366 -13.38 -21.61 8.54
N THR A 367 -12.97 -21.02 9.65
CA THR A 367 -13.51 -19.76 10.14
C THR A 367 -12.49 -18.66 9.91
N TYR A 368 -12.88 -17.60 9.20
CA TYR A 368 -12.01 -16.49 8.86
C TYR A 368 -12.41 -15.20 9.58
N SER A 369 -11.43 -14.47 10.12
CA SER A 369 -11.61 -13.13 10.66
C SER A 369 -10.60 -12.11 10.12
N ALA A 370 -11.07 -10.93 9.77
CA ALA A 370 -10.23 -9.80 9.37
C ALA A 370 -9.93 -8.83 10.53
N PHE A 371 -10.48 -9.05 11.72
CA PHE A 371 -10.39 -8.11 12.86
C PHE A 371 -10.79 -6.67 12.50
N HIS A 372 -11.85 -6.51 11.70
CA HIS A 372 -12.28 -5.22 11.12
C HIS A 372 -11.24 -4.55 10.21
N GLY A 373 -10.33 -5.35 9.69
CA GLY A 373 -9.31 -4.98 8.72
C GLY A 373 -9.76 -5.09 7.28
N VAL A 374 -8.82 -4.80 6.39
CA VAL A 374 -9.03 -4.85 4.94
C VAL A 374 -8.94 -6.26 4.35
N GLY A 375 -8.59 -7.26 5.16
CA GLY A 375 -8.24 -8.61 4.69
C GLY A 375 -9.39 -9.42 4.08
N TYR A 376 -10.64 -9.22 4.52
CA TYR A 376 -11.75 -10.12 4.21
C TYR A 376 -11.97 -10.38 2.71
N ARG A 377 -12.16 -9.32 1.92
CA ARG A 377 -12.43 -9.45 0.47
C ARG A 377 -11.29 -10.17 -0.25
N TYR A 378 -10.05 -9.93 0.18
CA TYR A 378 -8.86 -10.53 -0.41
C TYR A 378 -8.69 -11.98 0.01
N ALA A 379 -8.96 -12.32 1.27
CA ALA A 379 -8.93 -13.69 1.76
C ALA A 379 -9.99 -14.56 1.07
N MET A 380 -11.24 -14.08 0.93
CA MET A 380 -12.29 -14.84 0.24
C MET A 380 -11.91 -15.11 -1.22
N ARG A 381 -11.35 -14.09 -1.90
CA ARG A 381 -10.81 -14.27 -3.26
C ARG A 381 -9.67 -15.29 -3.28
N MET A 382 -8.72 -15.20 -2.35
CA MET A 382 -7.58 -16.11 -2.30
C MET A 382 -8.02 -17.57 -2.08
N PHE A 383 -8.94 -17.83 -1.14
CA PHE A 383 -9.50 -19.17 -0.94
C PHE A 383 -10.16 -19.71 -2.22
N LYS A 384 -10.91 -18.86 -2.93
CA LYS A 384 -11.51 -19.23 -4.22
C LYS A 384 -10.45 -19.56 -5.28
N GLU A 385 -9.38 -18.77 -5.39
CA GLU A 385 -8.29 -19.05 -6.33
C GLU A 385 -7.54 -20.35 -5.99
N PHE A 386 -7.39 -20.65 -4.70
CA PHE A 386 -6.84 -21.91 -4.20
C PHE A 386 -7.80 -23.11 -4.35
N GLY A 387 -9.02 -22.89 -4.87
CA GLY A 387 -9.98 -23.94 -5.20
C GLY A 387 -10.94 -24.34 -4.07
N PHE A 388 -10.94 -23.64 -2.94
CA PHE A 388 -11.91 -23.91 -1.87
C PHE A 388 -13.33 -23.54 -2.30
N ALA A 389 -14.29 -24.41 -1.98
CA ALA A 389 -15.70 -24.09 -2.14
C ALA A 389 -16.13 -23.03 -1.11
N GLU A 390 -16.99 -22.10 -1.53
CA GLU A 390 -17.38 -20.94 -0.72
C GLU A 390 -18.09 -21.34 0.58
N ASP A 391 -18.84 -22.44 0.59
CA ASP A 391 -19.51 -22.99 1.77
C ASP A 391 -18.55 -23.57 2.83
N ARG A 392 -17.27 -23.74 2.48
CA ARG A 392 -16.21 -24.18 3.41
C ARG A 392 -15.62 -23.03 4.20
N ILE A 393 -15.83 -21.78 3.79
CA ILE A 393 -15.24 -20.61 4.44
C ILE A 393 -16.32 -19.80 5.16
N VAL A 394 -16.30 -19.84 6.48
CA VAL A 394 -17.23 -19.14 7.36
C VAL A 394 -16.58 -17.85 7.85
N SER A 395 -17.13 -16.69 7.48
CA SER A 395 -16.67 -15.40 7.97
C SER A 395 -17.22 -15.10 9.37
N VAL A 396 -16.38 -14.58 10.28
CA VAL A 396 -16.85 -13.90 11.50
C VAL A 396 -17.52 -12.59 11.08
N LYS A 397 -18.86 -12.57 11.03
CA LYS A 397 -19.63 -11.47 10.43
C LYS A 397 -19.39 -10.13 11.12
N GLU A 398 -19.23 -10.16 12.44
CA GLU A 398 -18.99 -9.00 13.27
C GLU A 398 -17.60 -8.38 13.04
N GLN A 399 -16.66 -9.11 12.42
CA GLN A 399 -15.28 -8.67 12.18
C GLN A 399 -14.94 -8.61 10.69
N GLN A 400 -15.95 -8.79 9.83
CA GLN A 400 -15.80 -8.95 8.38
C GLN A 400 -15.52 -7.62 7.69
N GLU A 401 -16.32 -6.60 7.97
CA GLU A 401 -16.23 -5.29 7.34
C GLU A 401 -15.18 -4.43 8.03
N ALA A 402 -14.54 -3.56 7.26
CA ALA A 402 -13.49 -2.72 7.79
C ALA A 402 -14.08 -1.61 8.70
N ASP A 403 -13.62 -1.53 9.94
CA ASP A 403 -14.07 -0.56 10.94
C ASP A 403 -12.83 0.05 11.63
N PRO A 404 -12.61 1.37 11.51
CA PRO A 404 -11.47 2.04 12.13
C PRO A 404 -11.42 1.96 13.65
N ASP A 405 -12.54 1.65 14.32
CA ASP A 405 -12.63 1.56 15.76
C ASP A 405 -12.29 0.18 16.34
N PHE A 406 -12.15 -0.84 15.49
CA PHE A 406 -11.88 -2.24 15.87
C PHE A 406 -12.75 -2.72 17.06
N PRO A 407 -14.08 -2.51 17.04
CA PRO A 407 -14.91 -2.44 18.25
C PRO A 407 -14.98 -3.75 19.06
N THR A 408 -14.66 -4.89 18.45
CA THR A 408 -14.79 -6.20 19.10
C THR A 408 -13.47 -6.78 19.63
N VAL A 409 -12.33 -6.14 19.36
CA VAL A 409 -11.01 -6.64 19.79
C VAL A 409 -10.29 -5.60 20.63
N PRO A 410 -9.71 -5.96 21.79
CA PRO A 410 -9.01 -5.00 22.63
C PRO A 410 -7.72 -4.47 21.95
N PHE A 411 -7.11 -5.32 21.13
CA PHE A 411 -5.93 -5.01 20.34
C PHE A 411 -5.98 -5.88 19.09
N PRO A 412 -6.04 -5.31 17.86
CA PRO A 412 -6.25 -6.07 16.64
C PRO A 412 -4.94 -6.74 16.16
N ASN A 413 -4.28 -7.47 17.05
CA ASN A 413 -3.04 -8.18 16.77
C ASN A 413 -3.27 -9.70 16.90
N PRO A 414 -3.17 -10.47 15.81
CA PRO A 414 -3.33 -11.93 15.82
C PRO A 414 -2.41 -12.65 16.82
N GLU A 415 -1.21 -12.12 17.08
CA GLU A 415 -0.22 -12.72 17.98
C GLU A 415 -0.62 -12.69 19.47
N GLU A 416 -1.69 -11.97 19.82
CA GLU A 416 -2.25 -11.95 21.17
C GLU A 416 -2.93 -13.28 21.54
N GLY A 417 -3.13 -14.17 20.57
CA GLY A 417 -3.61 -15.53 20.76
C GLY A 417 -5.10 -15.61 21.13
N ALA A 418 -5.45 -16.48 22.06
CA ALA A 418 -6.85 -16.82 22.36
C ALA A 418 -7.75 -15.61 22.68
N LYS A 419 -7.21 -14.57 23.32
CA LYS A 419 -8.01 -13.41 23.76
C LYS A 419 -8.57 -12.55 22.62
N VAL A 420 -7.96 -12.59 21.43
CA VAL A 420 -8.46 -11.89 20.24
C VAL A 420 -9.29 -12.78 19.33
N LEU A 421 -9.33 -14.09 19.59
CA LEU A 421 -10.03 -15.10 18.80
C LEU A 421 -11.40 -15.51 19.36
N LEU A 422 -11.90 -14.87 20.42
CA LEU A 422 -13.13 -15.28 21.11
C LEU A 422 -14.34 -15.37 20.17
N LEU A 423 -14.54 -14.36 19.31
CA LEU A 423 -15.61 -14.39 18.29
C LEU A 423 -15.36 -15.43 17.20
N SER A 424 -14.09 -15.67 16.86
CA SER A 424 -13.71 -16.73 15.92
C SER A 424 -14.01 -18.12 16.49
N PHE A 425 -13.75 -18.36 17.78
CA PHE A 425 -14.14 -19.60 18.45
C PHE A 425 -15.65 -19.76 18.45
N ALA A 426 -16.41 -18.74 18.87
CA ALA A 426 -17.87 -18.80 18.88
C ALA A 426 -18.46 -19.08 17.48
N THR A 427 -17.93 -18.42 16.45
CA THR A 427 -18.32 -18.66 15.05
C THR A 427 -17.97 -20.07 14.61
N ALA A 428 -16.76 -20.55 14.93
CA ALA A 428 -16.33 -21.88 14.55
C ALA A 428 -17.19 -22.97 15.18
N GLU A 429 -17.55 -22.81 16.46
CA GLU A 429 -18.48 -23.70 17.16
C GLU A 429 -19.87 -23.71 16.51
N ALA A 430 -20.42 -22.52 16.21
CA ALA A 430 -21.76 -22.37 15.63
C ALA A 430 -21.89 -23.02 14.24
N TYR A 431 -20.82 -23.03 13.44
CA TYR A 431 -20.83 -23.53 12.05
C TYR A 431 -20.11 -24.87 11.86
N GLY A 432 -19.58 -25.46 12.93
CA GLY A 432 -18.87 -26.75 12.90
C GLY A 432 -17.52 -26.67 12.17
N SER A 433 -16.84 -25.54 12.26
CA SER A 433 -15.50 -25.32 11.70
C SER A 433 -14.43 -25.76 12.70
N THR A 434 -13.37 -26.41 12.20
CA THR A 434 -12.29 -26.95 13.05
C THR A 434 -10.99 -26.18 12.91
N VAL A 435 -10.86 -25.32 11.92
CA VAL A 435 -9.69 -24.45 11.70
C VAL A 435 -10.12 -22.99 11.68
N ILE A 436 -9.37 -22.13 12.36
CA ILE A 436 -9.55 -20.68 12.38
C ILE A 436 -8.33 -20.02 11.75
N VAL A 437 -8.61 -19.01 10.93
CA VAL A 437 -7.63 -18.14 10.28
C VAL A 437 -7.99 -16.69 10.58
N ALA A 438 -7.05 -15.91 11.10
CA ALA A 438 -7.27 -14.49 11.36
C ALA A 438 -6.11 -13.63 10.88
N ASN A 439 -6.40 -12.45 10.32
CA ASN A 439 -5.40 -11.46 9.93
C ASN A 439 -5.50 -10.18 10.79
N ASP A 440 -4.41 -9.41 10.85
CA ASP A 440 -4.41 -8.06 11.42
C ASP A 440 -5.02 -7.03 10.43
N PRO A 441 -5.25 -5.77 10.85
CA PRO A 441 -6.02 -4.81 10.07
C PRO A 441 -5.52 -4.51 8.65
N ASP A 442 -4.21 -4.54 8.41
CA ASP A 442 -3.61 -4.37 7.08
C ASP A 442 -3.21 -5.69 6.40
N ALA A 443 -3.60 -6.81 7.01
CA ALA A 443 -3.42 -8.18 6.56
C ALA A 443 -1.96 -8.56 6.24
N ASP A 444 -1.01 -8.05 7.02
CA ASP A 444 0.39 -8.42 6.95
C ASP A 444 0.78 -9.54 7.94
N ARG A 445 -0.08 -9.83 8.93
CA ARG A 445 0.08 -10.92 9.92
C ARG A 445 -1.05 -11.94 9.85
N ILE A 446 -0.78 -13.13 10.40
CA ILE A 446 -1.73 -14.23 10.47
C ILE A 446 -1.68 -14.95 11.83
N GLN A 447 -2.83 -15.43 12.30
CA GLN A 447 -2.97 -16.40 13.38
C GLN A 447 -3.78 -17.61 12.92
N ILE A 448 -3.31 -18.80 13.26
CA ILE A 448 -4.01 -20.07 13.06
C ILE A 448 -4.41 -20.67 14.42
N ALA A 449 -5.62 -21.23 14.49
CA ALA A 449 -6.02 -22.11 15.60
C ALA A 449 -6.76 -23.34 15.06
N GLU A 450 -6.58 -24.48 15.72
CA GLU A 450 -7.22 -25.75 15.35
C GLU A 450 -7.91 -26.36 16.57
N LYS A 451 -9.08 -26.95 16.33
CA LYS A 451 -9.88 -27.59 17.36
C LYS A 451 -9.33 -28.99 17.65
N LYS A 452 -9.03 -29.26 18.92
CA LYS A 452 -8.55 -30.56 19.39
C LYS A 452 -9.70 -31.53 19.58
N SER A 453 -9.37 -32.82 19.61
CA SER A 453 -10.33 -33.91 19.87
C SER A 453 -11.03 -33.80 21.23
N ASN A 454 -10.39 -33.16 22.22
CA ASN A 454 -10.96 -32.91 23.53
C ASN A 454 -11.89 -31.68 23.58
N GLY A 455 -12.11 -30.99 22.45
CA GLY A 455 -12.96 -29.81 22.33
C GLY A 455 -12.25 -28.47 22.55
N ASP A 456 -11.03 -28.46 23.10
CA ASP A 456 -10.26 -27.24 23.31
C ASP A 456 -9.62 -26.73 22.01
N TRP A 457 -9.27 -25.44 21.97
CA TRP A 457 -8.53 -24.85 20.86
C TRP A 457 -7.02 -24.88 21.08
N LYS A 458 -6.27 -25.36 20.08
CA LYS A 458 -4.81 -25.15 19.97
C LYS A 458 -4.59 -23.88 19.16
N VAL A 459 -4.14 -22.83 19.82
CA VAL A 459 -3.64 -21.61 19.16
C VAL A 459 -2.16 -21.79 18.88
N PHE A 460 -1.77 -21.72 17.61
CA PHE A 460 -0.38 -21.93 17.20
C PHE A 460 0.45 -20.66 17.42
N THR A 461 1.65 -20.79 18.00
CA THR A 461 2.57 -19.65 18.07
C THR A 461 3.14 -19.33 16.68
N GLY A 462 3.67 -18.11 16.49
CA GLY A 462 4.37 -17.75 15.25
C GLY A 462 5.51 -18.72 14.89
N ASN A 463 6.19 -19.30 15.88
CA ASN A 463 7.24 -20.30 15.65
C ASN A 463 6.71 -21.66 15.21
N GLU A 464 5.58 -22.09 15.76
CA GLU A 464 4.92 -23.34 15.36
C GLU A 464 4.35 -23.20 13.93
N MET A 465 3.75 -22.04 13.62
CA MET A 465 3.32 -21.72 12.26
C MET A 465 4.51 -21.65 11.29
N GLY A 466 5.62 -21.03 11.69
CA GLY A 466 6.86 -21.01 10.90
C GLY A 466 7.41 -22.41 10.60
N ALA A 467 7.34 -23.34 11.57
CA ALA A 467 7.73 -24.74 11.38
C ALA A 467 6.87 -25.45 10.34
N LEU A 468 5.54 -25.37 10.50
CA LEU A 468 4.56 -25.97 9.58
C LEU A 468 4.73 -25.42 8.17
N MET A 469 4.86 -24.09 8.03
CA MET A 469 5.02 -23.43 6.75
C MET A 469 6.33 -23.82 6.06
N THR A 470 7.44 -23.87 6.81
CA THR A 470 8.74 -24.29 6.28
C THR A 470 8.68 -25.71 5.75
N TRP A 471 8.11 -26.64 6.53
CA TRP A 471 7.95 -28.02 6.12
C TRP A 471 7.06 -28.15 4.87
N TRP A 472 5.92 -27.47 4.84
CA TRP A 472 4.98 -27.54 3.72
C TRP A 472 5.59 -27.01 2.42
N VAL A 473 6.23 -25.85 2.47
CA VAL A 473 6.91 -25.26 1.31
C VAL A 473 8.04 -26.16 0.85
N TRP A 474 8.87 -26.65 1.76
CA TRP A 474 9.99 -27.53 1.43
C TRP A 474 9.52 -28.83 0.76
N MET A 475 8.53 -29.50 1.36
CA MET A 475 8.01 -30.77 0.88
C MET A 475 7.47 -30.66 -0.55
N ASN A 476 6.55 -29.71 -0.78
CA ASN A 476 5.95 -29.52 -2.11
C ASN A 476 6.98 -29.04 -3.14
N TRP A 477 7.87 -28.12 -2.75
CA TRP A 477 8.91 -27.63 -3.66
C TRP A 477 9.89 -28.74 -4.03
N SER A 478 10.34 -29.54 -3.07
CA SER A 478 11.29 -30.64 -3.30
C SER A 478 10.65 -31.76 -4.13
N GLU A 479 9.36 -32.03 -3.99
CA GLU A 479 8.64 -33.01 -4.81
C GLU A 479 8.50 -32.52 -6.27
N ALA A 480 8.22 -31.23 -6.46
CA ALA A 480 8.11 -30.64 -7.79
C ALA A 480 9.47 -30.44 -8.50
N HIS A 481 10.57 -30.44 -7.76
CA HIS A 481 11.92 -30.18 -8.27
C HIS A 481 12.92 -31.26 -7.80
N PRO A 482 12.70 -32.54 -8.15
CA PRO A 482 13.53 -33.64 -7.65
C PRO A 482 14.99 -33.57 -8.15
N ASP A 483 15.21 -32.91 -9.29
CA ASP A 483 16.51 -32.83 -9.96
C ASP A 483 17.34 -31.60 -9.55
N VAL A 484 16.80 -30.70 -8.72
CA VAL A 484 17.55 -29.51 -8.28
C VAL A 484 18.43 -29.86 -7.10
N ASP A 485 19.71 -29.46 -7.15
CA ASP A 485 20.61 -29.60 -6.01
C ASP A 485 20.07 -28.79 -4.83
N LYS A 486 19.73 -29.50 -3.76
CA LYS A 486 19.14 -28.93 -2.55
C LYS A 486 20.05 -27.88 -1.93
N SER A 487 21.37 -28.00 -2.11
CA SER A 487 22.35 -27.05 -1.57
C SER A 487 22.29 -25.67 -2.24
N ASP A 488 21.59 -25.53 -3.37
CA ASP A 488 21.30 -24.24 -4.01
C ASP A 488 19.99 -23.60 -3.52
N VAL A 489 19.29 -24.27 -2.59
CA VAL A 489 18.03 -23.80 -2.03
C VAL A 489 18.27 -23.15 -0.67
N TYR A 490 17.66 -21.98 -0.46
CA TYR A 490 17.69 -21.24 0.79
C TYR A 490 16.29 -21.11 1.38
N ILE A 491 16.18 -21.24 2.71
CA ILE A 491 15.02 -20.79 3.48
C ILE A 491 15.51 -19.88 4.60
N LEU A 492 14.87 -18.71 4.73
CA LEU A 492 15.27 -17.66 5.66
C LEU A 492 14.32 -17.57 6.85
N ASN A 493 14.86 -17.31 8.04
CA ASN A 493 14.08 -16.96 9.24
C ASN A 493 14.72 -15.80 10.01
N SER A 494 13.96 -15.21 10.93
CA SER A 494 14.49 -14.12 11.76
C SER A 494 15.28 -14.63 12.96
N ALA A 495 16.20 -13.81 13.48
CA ALA A 495 17.01 -14.12 14.65
C ALA A 495 16.22 -14.38 15.94
N VAL A 496 14.98 -13.89 16.02
CA VAL A 496 14.08 -14.10 17.15
C VAL A 496 13.08 -15.24 16.92
N SER A 497 13.08 -15.84 15.72
CA SER A 497 12.30 -17.02 15.40
C SER A 497 12.99 -18.28 15.92
N SER A 498 12.22 -19.35 16.12
CA SER A 498 12.78 -20.67 16.38
C SER A 498 13.76 -21.05 15.27
N GLN A 499 14.81 -21.77 15.64
CA GLN A 499 15.85 -22.21 14.72
C GLN A 499 15.50 -23.56 14.07
N ILE A 500 14.20 -23.87 13.96
CA ILE A 500 13.74 -25.13 13.37
C ILE A 500 14.01 -25.20 11.86
N VAL A 501 13.97 -24.05 11.17
CA VAL A 501 14.38 -23.98 9.76
C VAL A 501 15.79 -24.52 9.60
N LYS A 502 16.69 -24.22 10.53
CA LYS A 502 18.05 -24.74 10.52
C LYS A 502 18.11 -26.25 10.72
N THR A 503 17.35 -26.82 11.65
CA THR A 503 17.41 -28.28 11.86
C THR A 503 16.75 -29.06 10.72
N ILE A 504 15.73 -28.50 10.08
CA ILE A 504 15.18 -29.04 8.83
C ILE A 504 16.25 -28.96 7.72
N ALA A 505 16.90 -27.81 7.54
CA ALA A 505 17.94 -27.58 6.54
C ALA A 505 19.11 -28.58 6.69
N ASP A 506 19.64 -28.71 7.91
CA ASP A 506 20.77 -29.60 8.21
C ASP A 506 20.46 -31.07 7.88
N GLN A 507 19.19 -31.50 8.00
CA GLN A 507 18.77 -32.87 7.71
C GLN A 507 18.36 -33.08 6.24
N GLU A 508 17.75 -32.09 5.61
CA GLU A 508 17.20 -32.18 4.26
C GLU A 508 18.19 -31.78 3.17
N GLY A 509 19.27 -31.07 3.52
CA GLY A 509 20.38 -30.72 2.63
C GLY A 509 20.27 -29.35 1.96
N PHE A 510 19.26 -28.53 2.30
CA PHE A 510 19.18 -27.14 1.86
C PHE A 510 19.91 -26.19 2.82
N LYS A 511 20.12 -24.94 2.41
CA LYS A 511 20.76 -23.91 3.23
C LYS A 511 19.73 -23.10 4.01
N SER A 512 20.07 -22.76 5.24
CA SER A 512 19.30 -21.81 6.05
C SER A 512 20.16 -20.61 6.40
N ASP A 513 19.53 -19.44 6.48
CA ASP A 513 20.19 -18.24 6.96
C ASP A 513 19.24 -17.39 7.81
N VAL A 514 19.83 -16.63 8.73
CA VAL A 514 19.11 -15.90 9.78
C VAL A 514 19.31 -14.41 9.58
N THR A 515 18.22 -13.65 9.47
CA THR A 515 18.29 -12.19 9.36
C THR A 515 17.81 -11.51 10.64
N LEU A 516 18.09 -10.21 10.77
CA LEU A 516 17.45 -9.38 11.78
C LEU A 516 15.91 -9.39 11.64
N THR A 517 15.20 -9.12 12.73
CA THR A 517 13.74 -9.09 12.76
C THR A 517 13.20 -7.97 11.85
N GLY A 518 12.26 -8.32 10.98
CA GLY A 518 11.57 -7.41 10.08
C GLY A 518 11.76 -7.77 8.61
N PHE A 519 10.68 -7.63 7.82
CA PHE A 519 10.64 -8.01 6.40
C PHE A 519 11.72 -7.36 5.54
N LYS A 520 12.21 -6.17 5.93
CA LYS A 520 13.28 -5.45 5.25
C LYS A 520 14.60 -6.24 5.17
N TRP A 521 14.98 -6.90 6.26
CA TRP A 521 16.23 -7.68 6.33
C TRP A 521 16.12 -9.00 5.56
N MET A 522 14.99 -9.70 5.72
CA MET A 522 14.71 -10.92 4.96
C MET A 522 14.60 -10.64 3.46
N GLY A 523 13.96 -9.54 3.06
CA GLY A 523 13.82 -9.14 1.66
C GLY A 523 15.16 -8.84 1.00
N ASN A 524 16.03 -8.08 1.67
CA ASN A 524 17.37 -7.80 1.17
C ASN A 524 18.21 -9.07 1.05
N LYS A 525 18.21 -9.92 2.09
CA LYS A 525 18.96 -11.17 2.06
C LYS A 525 18.45 -12.13 0.99
N ALA A 526 17.14 -12.19 0.77
CA ALA A 526 16.56 -12.97 -0.30
C ALA A 526 16.96 -12.45 -1.69
N ASP A 527 17.09 -11.13 -1.88
CA ASP A 527 17.58 -10.58 -3.15
C ASP A 527 19.06 -10.90 -3.37
N GLU A 528 19.92 -10.71 -2.35
CA GLU A 528 21.34 -11.13 -2.38
C GLU A 528 21.45 -12.59 -2.83
N LEU A 529 20.56 -13.45 -2.34
CA LEU A 529 20.61 -14.89 -2.55
C LEU A 529 19.92 -15.37 -3.84
N ARG A 530 18.96 -14.65 -4.45
CA ARG A 530 18.06 -15.32 -5.43
C ARG A 530 17.57 -14.61 -6.68
N LYS A 531 17.35 -13.29 -6.76
CA LYS A 531 16.46 -12.74 -7.80
C LYS A 531 15.17 -13.59 -8.03
N GLN A 532 14.33 -13.76 -6.99
CA GLN A 532 12.87 -14.01 -7.05
C GLN A 532 12.24 -14.35 -5.65
N GLY A 533 11.33 -13.50 -5.13
CA GLY A 533 10.01 -13.90 -4.55
C GLY A 533 9.59 -13.67 -3.08
N LYS A 534 8.49 -12.91 -2.88
CA LYS A 534 7.91 -12.42 -1.59
C LYS A 534 6.76 -13.26 -1.03
N HIS A 535 6.62 -13.30 0.30
CA HIS A 535 5.49 -13.92 1.01
C HIS A 535 4.61 -12.87 1.71
N ASP A 536 3.32 -13.14 1.84
CA ASP A 536 2.34 -12.26 2.48
C ASP A 536 1.29 -13.01 3.33
N GLY A 537 0.66 -12.32 4.28
CA GLY A 537 -0.26 -12.92 5.26
C GLY A 537 -1.54 -13.54 4.67
N ILE A 538 -2.01 -13.08 3.51
CA ILE A 538 -3.21 -13.61 2.84
C ILE A 538 -2.85 -14.87 2.05
N SER A 539 -1.74 -14.86 1.32
CA SER A 539 -1.22 -16.07 0.66
C SER A 539 -0.85 -17.14 1.69
N THR A 540 -0.25 -16.74 2.81
CA THR A 540 0.07 -17.64 3.94
C THR A 540 -1.20 -18.27 4.53
N ALA A 541 -2.30 -17.51 4.63
CA ALA A 541 -3.59 -18.02 5.07
C ALA A 541 -4.15 -19.10 4.15
N ALA A 542 -4.11 -18.88 2.84
CA ALA A 542 -4.55 -19.86 1.87
C ALA A 542 -3.67 -21.12 1.89
N MET A 543 -2.35 -20.98 2.05
CA MET A 543 -1.43 -22.11 2.19
C MET A 543 -1.68 -22.93 3.47
N PHE A 544 -2.02 -22.30 4.59
CA PHE A 544 -2.40 -23.04 5.80
C PHE A 544 -3.72 -23.78 5.64
N ALA A 545 -4.71 -23.18 4.97
CA ALA A 545 -5.95 -23.87 4.65
C ALA A 545 -5.71 -25.06 3.73
N GLU A 546 -4.85 -24.89 2.71
CA GLU A 546 -4.42 -25.95 1.79
C GLU A 546 -3.70 -27.09 2.52
N MET A 547 -2.74 -26.76 3.40
CA MET A 547 -2.04 -27.73 4.23
C MET A 547 -3.01 -28.53 5.11
N ALA A 548 -3.99 -27.87 5.74
CA ALA A 548 -4.99 -28.54 6.56
C ALA A 548 -5.90 -29.46 5.71
N ALA A 549 -6.33 -29.02 4.55
CA ALA A 549 -7.12 -29.84 3.61
C ALA A 549 -6.34 -31.07 3.13
N TRP A 550 -5.04 -30.92 2.84
CA TRP A 550 -4.18 -32.04 2.50
C TRP A 550 -4.00 -33.02 3.67
N LEU A 551 -3.74 -32.52 4.88
CA LEU A 551 -3.58 -33.35 6.08
C LEU A 551 -4.86 -34.12 6.44
N GLU A 552 -6.04 -33.56 6.17
CA GLU A 552 -7.32 -34.27 6.31
C GLU A 552 -7.33 -35.57 5.50
N THR A 553 -6.81 -35.55 4.27
CA THR A 553 -6.72 -36.77 3.42
C THR A 553 -5.84 -37.86 4.05
N GLN A 554 -4.87 -37.44 4.86
CA GLN A 554 -3.97 -38.31 5.62
C GLN A 554 -4.51 -38.66 7.01
N LYS A 555 -5.72 -38.20 7.36
CA LYS A 555 -6.32 -38.31 8.70
C LYS A 555 -5.45 -37.72 9.81
N LYS A 556 -4.75 -36.63 9.50
CA LYS A 556 -3.87 -35.89 10.42
C LYS A 556 -4.40 -34.47 10.64
N THR A 557 -4.10 -33.93 11.81
CA THR A 557 -4.31 -32.51 12.13
C THR A 557 -3.03 -31.69 11.89
N LEU A 558 -3.13 -30.36 11.86
CA LEU A 558 -1.94 -29.48 11.86
C LEU A 558 -1.09 -29.73 13.11
N GLN A 559 -1.71 -30.02 14.25
CA GLN A 559 -1.00 -30.36 15.47
C GLN A 559 -0.24 -31.70 15.35
N ASP A 560 -0.85 -32.74 14.78
CA ASP A 560 -0.16 -34.02 14.55
C ASP A 560 1.05 -33.83 13.65
N GLN A 561 0.89 -33.07 12.56
CA GLN A 561 1.97 -32.77 11.64
C GLN A 561 3.10 -31.99 12.30
N LEU A 562 2.76 -31.03 13.18
CA LEU A 562 3.77 -30.30 13.97
C LEU A 562 4.58 -31.25 14.87
N PHE A 563 3.93 -32.22 15.52
CA PHE A 563 4.63 -33.23 16.31
C PHE A 563 5.51 -34.14 15.45
N GLU A 564 5.09 -34.51 14.25
CA GLU A 564 5.93 -35.26 13.32
C GLU A 564 7.16 -34.47 12.87
N ILE A 565 7.00 -33.17 12.60
CA ILE A 565 8.12 -32.27 12.31
C ILE A 565 9.09 -32.26 13.50
N TYR A 566 8.60 -32.11 14.73
CA TYR A 566 9.47 -32.15 15.91
C TYR A 566 10.14 -33.50 16.15
N ASN A 567 9.44 -34.61 15.91
CA ASN A 567 10.00 -35.95 16.05
C ASN A 567 11.10 -36.20 15.01
N LYS A 568 10.93 -35.69 13.78
CA LYS A 568 11.90 -35.87 12.70
C LYS A 568 13.10 -34.94 12.85
N TYR A 569 12.86 -33.65 13.08
CA TYR A 569 13.88 -32.58 12.99
C TYR A 569 14.30 -32.00 14.35
N GLY A 570 13.83 -32.58 15.45
CA GLY A 570 14.11 -32.14 16.82
C GLY A 570 13.06 -31.18 17.39
N PHE A 571 12.88 -31.22 18.71
CA PHE A 571 11.86 -30.44 19.41
C PHE A 571 12.33 -28.99 19.66
N HIS A 572 11.52 -28.01 19.27
CA HIS A 572 11.81 -26.58 19.45
C HIS A 572 10.76 -25.93 20.35
N LEU A 573 11.08 -25.77 21.63
CA LEU A 573 10.23 -25.07 22.59
C LEU A 573 10.61 -23.59 22.65
N VAL A 574 9.66 -22.70 22.38
CA VAL A 574 9.88 -21.25 22.51
C VAL A 574 8.83 -20.62 23.42
N ARG A 575 9.28 -19.81 24.37
CA ARG A 575 8.42 -18.96 25.20
C ARG A 575 8.88 -17.51 25.09
N SER A 576 8.10 -16.72 24.37
CA SER A 576 8.33 -15.28 24.23
C SER A 576 7.56 -14.51 25.30
N SER A 577 8.11 -13.41 25.80
CA SER A 577 7.46 -12.54 26.80
C SER A 577 7.90 -11.10 26.62
N TYR A 578 7.00 -10.16 26.90
CA TYR A 578 7.27 -8.73 26.83
C TYR A 578 7.53 -8.16 28.22
N TRP A 579 8.52 -7.29 28.33
CA TRP A 579 8.85 -6.56 29.55
C TRP A 579 8.76 -5.08 29.26
N PHE A 580 7.91 -4.36 29.98
CA PHE A 580 7.78 -2.92 29.86
C PHE A 580 8.70 -2.25 30.88
N THR A 581 9.63 -1.43 30.40
CA THR A 581 10.48 -0.63 31.27
C THR A 581 9.88 0.77 31.47
N PRO A 582 10.08 1.40 32.64
CA PRO A 582 9.50 2.71 32.92
C PRO A 582 10.19 3.85 32.16
N SER A 583 11.43 3.64 31.69
CA SER A 583 12.15 4.63 30.87
C SER A 583 13.23 4.00 29.98
N PRO A 584 13.63 4.67 28.90
CA PRO A 584 14.77 4.24 28.08
C PRO A 584 16.10 4.14 28.83
N ALA A 585 16.28 4.93 29.90
CA ALA A 585 17.50 4.91 30.71
C ALA A 585 17.68 3.56 31.42
N VAL A 586 16.60 3.02 32.00
CA VAL A 586 16.60 1.70 32.64
C VAL A 586 16.96 0.60 31.64
N THR A 587 16.39 0.65 30.43
CA THR A 587 16.74 -0.32 29.37
C THR A 587 18.23 -0.23 29.02
N LYS A 588 18.77 0.99 28.87
CA LYS A 588 20.19 1.19 28.56
C LYS A 588 21.11 0.65 29.65
N GLU A 589 20.77 0.92 30.91
CA GLU A 589 21.53 0.44 32.07
C GLU A 589 21.50 -1.09 32.19
N LEU A 590 20.33 -1.71 32.02
CA LEU A 590 20.16 -3.16 32.04
C LEU A 590 21.05 -3.85 30.99
N PHE A 591 21.00 -3.41 29.73
CA PHE A 591 21.81 -4.00 28.67
C PHE A 591 23.31 -3.65 28.81
N ALA A 592 23.67 -2.49 29.36
CA ALA A 592 25.06 -2.18 29.69
C ALA A 592 25.61 -3.11 30.78
N SER A 593 24.80 -3.43 31.79
CA SER A 593 25.14 -4.40 32.84
C SER A 593 25.37 -5.80 32.27
N LEU A 594 24.47 -6.28 31.41
CA LEU A 594 24.59 -7.58 30.74
C LEU A 594 25.85 -7.71 29.87
N ARG A 595 26.31 -6.60 29.28
CA ARG A 595 27.49 -6.55 28.39
C ARG A 595 28.80 -6.29 29.13
N LYS A 596 28.75 -6.04 30.44
CA LYS A 596 29.93 -5.67 31.22
C LYS A 596 31.00 -6.76 31.09
N ASP A 597 32.19 -6.37 30.64
CA ASP A 597 33.34 -7.24 30.38
C ASP A 597 33.07 -8.41 29.40
N LEU A 598 32.01 -8.32 28.58
CA LEU A 598 31.50 -9.42 27.74
C LEU A 598 31.23 -10.74 28.50
N LYS A 599 31.00 -10.64 29.81
CA LYS A 599 30.67 -11.78 30.68
C LYS A 599 29.18 -12.03 30.67
N PHE A 600 28.68 -12.50 29.54
CA PHE A 600 27.30 -12.95 29.42
C PHE A 600 27.02 -14.13 30.36
N PRO A 601 25.76 -14.34 30.79
CA PRO A 601 25.39 -15.49 31.60
C PRO A 601 25.81 -16.80 30.92
N ASP A 602 26.48 -17.67 31.67
CA ASP A 602 26.85 -19.02 31.23
C ASP A 602 25.71 -20.03 31.42
N LYS A 603 24.66 -19.63 32.16
CA LYS A 603 23.43 -20.39 32.41
C LYS A 603 22.20 -19.51 32.40
N ILE A 604 21.07 -20.09 32.00
CA ILE A 604 19.72 -19.53 32.17
C ILE A 604 18.88 -20.59 32.90
N GLY A 605 18.56 -20.33 34.17
CA GLY A 605 17.99 -21.35 35.05
C GLY A 605 18.92 -22.58 35.15
N PRO A 606 18.43 -23.82 34.94
CA PRO A 606 19.25 -25.02 34.98
C PRO A 606 20.04 -25.28 33.69
N HIS A 607 19.82 -24.51 32.62
CA HIS A 607 20.37 -24.80 31.30
C HIS A 607 21.66 -24.02 31.03
N LYS A 608 22.68 -24.71 30.50
CA LYS A 608 23.92 -24.08 30.05
C LYS A 608 23.66 -23.27 28.77
N VAL A 609 24.17 -22.05 28.73
CA VAL A 609 24.16 -21.22 27.52
C VAL A 609 25.18 -21.79 26.54
N LYS A 610 24.69 -22.24 25.38
CA LYS A 610 25.52 -22.82 24.32
C LYS A 610 26.28 -21.73 23.56
N THR A 611 25.57 -20.68 23.21
CA THR A 611 26.08 -19.56 22.40
C THR A 611 25.40 -18.26 22.81
N VAL A 612 26.10 -17.14 22.62
CA VAL A 612 25.61 -15.78 22.82
C VAL A 612 25.87 -15.00 21.55
N ARG A 613 24.83 -14.32 21.08
CA ARG A 613 24.86 -13.40 19.95
C ARG A 613 24.30 -12.05 20.38
N ASP A 614 25.13 -11.02 20.31
CA ASP A 614 24.74 -9.62 20.51
C ASP A 614 25.10 -8.81 19.26
N LEU A 615 24.09 -8.59 18.42
CA LEU A 615 24.23 -7.89 17.15
C LEU A 615 24.55 -6.39 17.33
N THR A 616 24.24 -5.81 18.50
CA THR A 616 24.47 -4.37 18.75
C THR A 616 25.95 -4.03 18.90
N ILE A 617 26.76 -5.00 19.32
CA ILE A 617 28.21 -4.87 19.46
C ILE A 617 28.97 -5.77 18.48
N GLY A 618 28.27 -6.44 17.57
CA GLY A 618 28.87 -7.37 16.61
C GLY A 618 29.56 -8.57 17.27
N TYR A 619 28.95 -9.14 18.32
CA TYR A 619 29.48 -10.30 19.03
C TYR A 619 28.66 -11.57 18.75
N ASP A 620 29.32 -12.66 18.37
CA ASP A 620 28.70 -13.98 18.22
C ASP A 620 29.70 -15.10 18.46
N ASN A 621 29.66 -15.72 19.64
CA ASN A 621 30.60 -16.79 19.99
C ASN A 621 30.29 -18.15 19.33
N SER A 622 29.25 -18.23 18.49
CA SER A 622 29.03 -19.38 17.62
C SER A 622 29.96 -19.38 16.40
N GLN A 623 30.61 -18.25 16.11
CA GLN A 623 31.49 -18.07 14.95
C GLN A 623 32.97 -18.10 15.35
N PRO A 624 33.88 -18.59 14.48
CA PRO A 624 35.31 -18.72 14.79
C PRO A 624 36.01 -17.41 15.18
N ASP A 625 35.54 -16.27 14.65
CA ASP A 625 36.10 -14.94 14.91
C ASP A 625 35.34 -14.14 15.97
N ASN A 626 34.38 -14.78 16.65
CA ASN A 626 33.42 -14.17 17.57
C ASN A 626 32.60 -13.02 16.97
N LYS A 627 32.46 -12.96 15.64
CA LYS A 627 31.64 -11.95 14.96
C LYS A 627 30.45 -12.61 14.30
N PRO A 628 29.27 -11.97 14.31
CA PRO A 628 28.13 -12.47 13.58
C PRO A 628 28.44 -12.41 12.08
N VAL A 629 27.95 -13.41 11.33
CA VAL A 629 27.87 -13.32 9.87
C VAL A 629 26.97 -12.12 9.55
N SER A 630 27.55 -11.00 9.11
CA SER A 630 26.82 -9.74 8.94
C SER A 630 25.85 -9.82 7.77
N CYS A 631 24.64 -9.27 7.95
CA CYS A 631 24.02 -8.50 6.87
C CYS A 631 24.76 -7.15 6.81
N GLU A 632 25.80 -7.12 5.98
CA GLU A 632 26.66 -6.01 5.52
C GLU A 632 27.17 -4.93 6.50
N ASP A 633 28.46 -4.64 6.30
CA ASP A 633 29.23 -3.52 6.78
C ASP A 633 28.44 -2.20 6.98
N SER A 634 28.71 -1.55 8.11
CA SER A 634 28.28 -0.20 8.49
C SER A 634 26.95 -0.04 9.24
N ARG A 635 27.01 -0.43 10.53
CA ARG A 635 26.19 0.07 11.67
C ARG A 635 24.76 -0.49 11.76
N CYS A 636 24.62 -1.50 12.62
CA CYS A 636 23.39 -1.80 13.37
C CYS A 636 22.83 -0.54 14.04
#